data_AF-A0AAV6V7N5-F1
#
_entry.id   AF-A0AAV6V7N5-F1
#
_cell.length_a   1.000
_cell.length_b   1.000
_cell.length_c   1.000
_cell.angle_alpha   90.00
_cell.angle_beta   90.00
_cell.angle_gamma   90.00
#
_symmetry.space_group_name_H-M   'P 1'
#
loop_
_entity.id
_entity.type
_entity.pdbx_description
1 polymer ?
#
loop_
_entity_poly.entity_id
_entity_poly.type
_entity_poly.pdbx_seq_one_letter_code
_entity_poly.pdbx_strand_id
1 'polypeptide(L)'
;MVKENDNILEFKNYQYQLSIPFVIFADFETILRNENIANPSTSSVTEKINQHEVCGYSYVIVGPDGKSVKPVVVYRGVNAVDRFLEDILTEEKELVKINYYSSIVYDSAR
;
A
#
# COMPACT_ATOMS: atom_id res chain seq x y z
N MET A 1 31.80 27.37 -15.42
CA MET A 1 31.98 26.87 -14.04
C MET A 1 30.59 26.54 -13.52
N VAL A 2 30.29 25.26 -13.33
CA VAL A 2 29.03 24.82 -12.69
C VAL A 2 29.13 25.23 -11.22
N LYS A 3 28.11 25.90 -10.69
CA LYS A 3 28.12 26.34 -9.29
C LYS A 3 27.99 25.12 -8.39
N GLU A 4 28.76 25.07 -7.31
CA GLU A 4 28.61 24.05 -6.27
C GLU A 4 27.12 23.99 -5.84
N ASN A 5 26.51 22.81 -5.97
CA ASN A 5 25.09 22.47 -5.73
C ASN A 5 24.12 22.50 -6.93
N ASP A 6 24.53 22.82 -8.16
CA ASP A 6 23.68 22.66 -9.37
C ASP A 6 23.33 21.19 -9.70
N ASN A 7 23.95 20.26 -9.00
CA ASN A 7 23.82 18.81 -9.14
C ASN A 7 22.98 18.17 -8.03
N ILE A 8 22.37 18.96 -7.13
CA ILE A 8 21.53 18.45 -6.03
C ILE A 8 20.08 18.89 -6.26
N LEU A 9 19.19 17.90 -6.43
CA LEU A 9 17.75 18.10 -6.51
C LEU A 9 17.12 17.87 -5.14
N GLU A 10 16.66 18.95 -4.51
CA GLU A 10 15.96 18.89 -3.23
C GLU A 10 14.49 19.31 -3.39
N PHE A 11 13.60 18.58 -2.73
CA PHE A 11 12.21 18.99 -2.60
C PHE A 11 12.13 20.18 -1.65
N LYS A 12 11.47 21.27 -2.06
CA LYS A 12 11.35 22.50 -1.25
C LYS A 12 9.92 22.77 -0.77
N ASN A 13 8.94 22.05 -1.30
CA ASN A 13 7.52 22.33 -1.13
C ASN A 13 6.89 21.54 0.03
N TYR A 14 7.62 21.39 1.14
CA TYR A 14 7.15 20.63 2.32
C TYR A 14 5.83 21.16 2.89
N GLN A 15 5.61 22.48 2.82
CA GLN A 15 4.37 23.14 3.25
C GLN A 15 3.10 22.71 2.50
N TYR A 16 3.25 22.06 1.34
CA TYR A 16 2.13 21.54 0.54
C TYR A 16 1.98 20.01 0.68
N GLN A 17 2.77 19.37 1.54
CA GLN A 17 2.48 17.99 1.90
C GLN A 17 1.13 17.96 2.59
N LEU A 18 0.28 17.01 2.19
CA LEU A 18 -0.91 16.73 2.98
C LEU A 18 -0.44 16.41 4.40
N SER A 19 -1.10 16.99 5.39
CA SER A 19 -1.00 16.54 6.77
C SER A 19 -1.67 15.18 6.87
N ILE A 20 -0.98 14.13 6.41
CA ILE A 20 -1.47 12.76 6.45
C ILE A 20 -1.00 12.15 7.78
N PRO A 21 -1.93 11.69 8.64
CA PRO A 21 -1.55 11.11 9.93
C PRO A 21 -0.81 9.77 9.80
N PHE A 22 -0.83 9.12 8.63
CA PHE A 22 -0.12 7.87 8.35
C PHE A 22 -0.09 7.55 6.83
N VAL A 23 0.82 6.67 6.41
CA VAL A 23 0.87 6.11 5.05
C VAL A 23 0.86 4.59 5.14
N ILE A 24 0.09 3.91 4.28
CA ILE A 24 0.11 2.45 4.16
C ILE A 24 0.87 2.08 2.89
N PHE A 25 1.95 1.29 3.02
CA PHE A 25 2.62 0.65 1.91
C PHE A 25 2.21 -0.82 1.88
N ALA A 26 1.78 -1.32 0.73
CA ALA A 26 1.30 -2.69 0.57
C ALA A 26 1.78 -3.30 -0.74
N ASP A 27 1.94 -4.62 -0.75
CA ASP A 27 2.28 -5.40 -1.95
C ASP A 27 1.64 -6.80 -1.90
N PHE A 28 1.38 -7.37 -3.09
CA PHE A 28 0.78 -8.70 -3.26
C PHE A 28 1.78 -9.68 -3.85
N GLU A 29 1.76 -10.91 -3.35
CA GLU A 29 2.45 -12.04 -3.95
C GLU A 29 1.49 -12.84 -4.83
N THR A 30 2.00 -13.34 -5.96
CA THR A 30 1.20 -14.10 -6.93
C THR A 30 1.86 -15.41 -7.32
N ILE A 31 1.05 -16.42 -7.62
CA ILE A 31 1.48 -17.68 -8.23
C ILE A 31 0.97 -17.71 -9.66
N LEU A 32 1.77 -18.26 -10.57
CA LEU A 32 1.36 -18.49 -11.95
C LEU A 32 0.51 -19.75 -12.04
N ARG A 33 -0.75 -19.59 -12.46
CA ARG A 33 -1.58 -20.69 -12.94
C ARG A 33 -1.50 -20.73 -14.46
N ASN A 34 -1.12 -21.88 -15.02
CA ASN A 34 -1.16 -22.09 -16.47
C ASN A 34 -2.61 -22.03 -16.98
N GLU A 35 -2.87 -21.20 -17.98
CA GLU A 35 -4.16 -21.14 -18.67
C GLU A 35 -4.15 -21.99 -19.95
N ASN A 36 -3.68 -23.24 -19.89
CA ASN A 36 -3.71 -24.20 -21.01
C ASN A 36 -5.15 -24.63 -21.38
N ILE A 37 -6.02 -23.67 -21.67
CA ILE A 37 -7.29 -23.87 -22.33
C ILE A 37 -7.04 -23.47 -23.77
N ALA A 38 -6.66 -24.45 -24.59
CA ALA A 38 -6.74 -24.31 -26.04
C ALA A 38 -8.22 -24.07 -26.37
N ASN A 39 -8.67 -22.81 -26.43
CA ASN A 39 -9.98 -22.46 -26.92
C ASN A 39 -9.95 -22.63 -28.44
N PRO A 40 -10.57 -23.67 -29.02
CA PRO A 40 -10.46 -23.94 -30.45
C PRO A 40 -11.33 -22.97 -31.28
N SER A 41 -12.06 -22.07 -30.63
CA SER A 41 -13.23 -21.41 -31.21
C SER A 41 -13.15 -19.88 -31.28
N THR A 42 -12.02 -19.25 -30.98
CA THR A 42 -11.90 -17.79 -31.09
C THR A 42 -10.68 -17.40 -31.89
N SER A 43 -10.92 -16.66 -32.96
CA SER A 43 -9.97 -16.00 -33.87
C SER A 43 -9.14 -14.89 -33.19
N SER A 44 -8.71 -15.09 -31.94
CA SER A 44 -7.83 -14.17 -31.23
C SER A 44 -6.37 -14.50 -31.53
N VAL A 45 -5.62 -13.51 -31.99
CA VAL A 45 -4.18 -13.62 -32.31
C VAL A 45 -3.31 -13.69 -31.04
N THR A 46 -3.88 -13.40 -29.87
CA THR A 46 -3.16 -13.39 -28.58
C THR A 46 -3.48 -14.63 -27.76
N GLU A 47 -2.44 -15.35 -27.36
CA GLU A 47 -2.52 -16.50 -26.44
C GLU A 47 -2.22 -16.07 -25.00
N LYS A 48 -3.12 -16.40 -24.07
CA LYS A 48 -2.89 -16.18 -22.65
C LYS A 48 -2.28 -17.45 -22.05
N ILE A 49 -0.99 -17.38 -21.73
CA ILE A 49 -0.22 -18.54 -21.23
C ILE A 49 -0.38 -18.77 -19.72
N ASN A 50 -0.48 -17.69 -18.94
CA ASN A 50 -0.51 -17.74 -17.48
C ASN A 50 -1.46 -16.69 -16.90
N GLN A 51 -2.06 -17.04 -15.76
CA GLN A 51 -2.81 -16.15 -14.89
C GLN A 51 -2.05 -15.99 -13.57
N HIS A 52 -1.86 -14.75 -13.14
CA HIS A 52 -1.32 -14.46 -11.82
C HIS A 52 -2.48 -14.56 -10.81
N GLU A 53 -2.44 -15.59 -9.96
CA GLU A 53 -3.37 -15.74 -8.85
C GLU A 53 -2.71 -15.22 -7.58
N VAL A 54 -3.33 -14.23 -6.95
CA VAL A 54 -2.84 -13.65 -5.69
C VAL A 54 -2.88 -14.71 -4.59
N CYS A 55 -1.75 -14.92 -3.93
CA CYS A 55 -1.57 -15.96 -2.91
C CYS A 55 -1.17 -15.41 -1.54
N GLY A 56 -0.91 -14.11 -1.45
CA GLY A 56 -0.54 -13.43 -0.21
C GLY A 56 -0.36 -11.95 -0.39
N TYR A 57 -0.19 -11.24 0.72
CA TYR A 57 0.14 -9.83 0.74
C TYR A 57 0.97 -9.49 1.97
N SER A 58 1.57 -8.30 1.93
CA SER A 58 2.09 -7.65 3.12
C SER A 58 1.78 -6.17 3.10
N TYR A 59 1.67 -5.57 4.28
CA TYR A 59 1.60 -4.12 4.40
C TYR A 59 2.26 -3.60 5.67
N VAL A 60 2.70 -2.34 5.62
CA VAL A 60 3.24 -1.59 6.75
C VAL A 60 2.56 -0.22 6.82
N ILE A 61 2.25 0.19 8.05
CA ILE A 61 1.66 1.50 8.34
C ILE A 61 2.78 2.36 8.94
N VAL A 62 3.05 3.49 8.30
CA VAL A 62 4.12 4.42 8.67
C VAL A 62 3.50 5.71 9.17
N GLY A 63 3.86 6.11 10.38
CA GLY A 63 3.39 7.36 11.00
C GLY A 63 4.15 8.59 10.50
N PRO A 64 3.80 9.78 11.00
CA PRO A 64 4.43 11.04 10.58
C PRO A 64 5.90 11.13 10.95
N ASP A 65 6.35 10.36 11.95
CA ASP A 65 7.75 10.26 12.36
C ASP A 65 8.58 9.32 11.47
N GLY A 66 7.98 8.78 10.40
CA GLY A 66 8.60 7.84 9.48
C GLY A 66 8.79 6.43 10.05
N LYS A 67 8.28 6.16 11.25
CA LYS A 67 8.38 4.84 11.89
C LYS A 67 7.11 4.05 11.68
N SER A 68 7.26 2.73 11.79
CA SER A 68 6.13 1.83 11.74
C SER A 68 5.24 2.01 12.97
N VAL A 69 3.94 2.21 12.74
CA VAL A 69 2.94 2.38 13.81
C VAL A 69 2.69 1.05 14.54
N LYS A 70 2.85 -0.06 13.83
CA LYS A 70 2.62 -1.41 14.33
C LYS A 70 3.44 -2.44 13.54
N PRO A 71 3.62 -3.69 14.02
CA PRO A 71 4.33 -4.71 13.27
C PRO A 71 3.79 -4.90 11.84
N VAL A 72 4.69 -5.24 10.91
CA VAL A 72 4.32 -5.56 9.52
C VAL A 72 3.30 -6.69 9.52
N VAL A 73 2.26 -6.52 8.71
CA VAL A 73 1.24 -7.55 8.49
C VAL A 73 1.63 -8.35 7.26
N VAL A 74 1.62 -9.67 7.39
CA VAL A 74 1.88 -10.61 6.31
C VAL A 74 0.80 -11.67 6.33
N TYR A 75 0.22 -11.94 5.17
CA TYR A 75 -0.80 -12.96 4.99
C TYR A 75 -0.49 -13.84 3.78
N ARG A 76 -0.82 -15.13 3.89
CA ARG A 76 -0.76 -16.10 2.78
C ARG A 76 -2.02 -16.94 2.79
N GLY A 77 -2.68 -17.03 1.64
CA GLY A 77 -3.93 -17.74 1.48
C GLY A 77 -4.57 -17.48 0.13
N VAL A 78 -5.46 -18.39 -0.29
CA VAL A 78 -6.19 -18.28 -1.57
C VAL A 78 -7.18 -17.12 -1.59
N ASN A 79 -7.63 -16.67 -0.41
CA ASN A 79 -8.50 -15.52 -0.20
C ASN A 79 -7.71 -14.25 0.16
N ALA A 80 -6.45 -14.15 -0.27
CA ALA A 80 -5.58 -13.03 0.07
C ALA A 80 -6.14 -11.67 -0.35
N VAL A 81 -6.84 -11.57 -1.48
CA VAL A 81 -7.46 -10.32 -1.93
C VAL A 81 -8.59 -9.89 -0.98
N ASP A 82 -9.53 -10.79 -0.69
CA ASP A 82 -10.66 -10.48 0.20
C ASP A 82 -10.15 -10.12 1.59
N ARG A 83 -9.19 -10.89 2.10
CA ARG A 83 -8.62 -10.65 3.41
C ARG A 83 -7.84 -9.34 3.49
N PHE A 84 -7.13 -8.97 2.43
CA PHE A 84 -6.46 -7.68 2.34
C PHE A 84 -7.45 -6.52 2.46
N LEU A 85 -8.56 -6.58 1.72
CA LEU A 85 -9.58 -5.54 1.76
C LEU A 85 -10.21 -5.43 3.16
N GLU A 86 -10.51 -6.55 3.81
CA GLU A 86 -11.00 -6.58 5.20
C GLU A 86 -10.00 -5.94 6.18
N ASP A 87 -8.74 -6.31 6.06
CA ASP A 87 -7.68 -5.79 6.93
C ASP A 87 -7.53 -4.27 6.74
N ILE A 88 -7.43 -3.76 5.50
CA ILE A 88 -7.30 -2.32 5.23
C ILE A 88 -8.51 -1.51 5.73
N LEU A 89 -9.74 -2.02 5.59
CA LEU A 89 -10.94 -1.38 6.15
C LEU A 89 -10.95 -1.40 7.69
N THR A 90 -10.31 -2.40 8.29
CA THR A 90 -10.14 -2.47 9.75
C THR A 90 -9.10 -1.44 10.20
N GLU A 91 -7.98 -1.34 9.49
CA GLU A 91 -6.95 -0.32 9.74
C GLU A 91 -7.52 1.09 9.67
N GLU A 92 -8.30 1.40 8.63
CA GLU A 92 -8.96 2.70 8.50
C GLU A 92 -9.74 3.05 9.77
N LYS A 93 -10.57 2.14 10.27
CA LYS A 93 -11.39 2.36 11.47
C LYS A 93 -10.55 2.57 12.73
N GLU A 94 -9.43 1.87 12.87
CA GLU A 94 -8.55 2.01 14.02
C GLU A 94 -7.75 3.31 13.96
N LEU A 95 -7.20 3.65 12.80
CA LEU A 95 -6.39 4.85 12.61
C LEU A 95 -7.22 6.13 12.70
N VAL A 96 -8.47 6.12 12.21
CA VAL A 96 -9.39 7.24 12.39
C VAL A 96 -9.65 7.51 13.87
N LYS A 97 -9.81 6.47 14.69
CA LYS A 97 -9.96 6.64 16.15
C LYS A 97 -8.70 7.26 16.75
N ILE A 98 -7.52 6.74 16.44
CA ILE A 98 -6.24 7.25 16.96
C ILE A 98 -6.03 8.72 16.59
N ASN A 99 -6.34 9.10 15.34
CA ASN A 99 -6.22 10.48 14.88
C ASN A 99 -7.19 11.41 15.63
N TYR A 100 -8.45 10.98 15.80
CA TYR A 100 -9.46 11.74 16.53
C TYR A 100 -9.07 11.97 18.01
N TYR A 101 -8.57 10.94 18.70
CA TYR A 101 -8.07 11.10 20.07
C TYR A 101 -6.84 12.00 20.15
N SER A 102 -5.92 11.88 19.20
CA SER A 102 -4.74 12.75 19.13
C SER A 102 -5.17 14.21 18.96
N SER A 103 -6.10 14.52 18.05
CA SER A 103 -6.59 15.90 17.86
C SER A 103 -7.24 16.49 19.12
N ILE A 104 -8.03 15.70 19.86
CA ILE A 104 -8.65 16.17 21.11
C ILE A 104 -7.60 16.48 22.17
N VAL A 105 -6.61 15.60 22.33
CA VAL A 105 -5.54 15.79 23.32
C VAL A 105 -4.71 17.03 22.98
N TYR A 106 -4.34 17.21 21.70
CA TYR A 106 -3.62 18.40 21.25
C TYR A 106 -4.41 19.70 21.45
N ASP A 107 -5.73 19.70 21.22
CA ASP A 107 -6.57 20.88 21.46
C ASP A 107 -6.81 21.16 22.95
N SER A 108 -6.85 20.13 23.80
CA SER A 108 -7.02 20.28 25.26
C SER A 108 -5.75 20.75 26.00
N ALA A 109 -4.60 20.70 25.33
CA ALA A 109 -3.30 21.14 25.85
C ALA A 109 -2.98 22.61 25.52
N ARG A 110 -3.90 23.32 24.87
CA ARG A 110 -3.89 24.78 24.66
C ARG A 110 -4.85 25.47 25.63
#